data_AF-A0A2X3CRB1-F1
#
_entry.id   AF-A0A2X3CRB1-F1
#
_cell.length_a   1.000
_cell.length_b   1.000
_cell.length_c   1.000
_cell.angle_alpha   90.00
_cell.angle_beta   90.00
_cell.angle_gamma   90.00
#
_symmetry.space_group_name_H-M   'P 1'
#
loop_
_entity.id
_entity.type
_entity.pdbx_description
1 polymer ?
#
loop_
_entity_poly.entity_id
_entity_poly.type
_entity_poly.pdbx_seq_one_letter_code
_entity_poly.pdbx_strand_id
1 'polypeptide(L)'
;MESKCETIVVIDNFMTSSAKYADLLLPDLMTVEQEDIIPNDYAGNMGYLIFIQPATSAKFERKPIYWILSEVAKRLGDDVHQRFY
;
A
#
# COMPACT_ATOMS: atom_id res chain seq x y z
N MET A 1 -13.46 2.77 -23.49
CA MET A 1 -13.26 2.20 -22.14
C MET A 1 -12.63 3.22 -21.19
N GLU A 2 -11.98 4.27 -21.72
CA GLU A 2 -11.37 5.38 -20.95
C GLU A 2 -12.35 6.34 -20.24
N SER A 3 -13.68 6.23 -20.38
CA SER A 3 -14.61 7.32 -19.96
C SER A 3 -15.60 6.97 -18.84
N LYS A 4 -15.30 6.00 -17.96
CA LYS A 4 -16.20 5.65 -16.83
C LYS A 4 -15.66 5.94 -15.43
N CYS A 5 -14.34 6.04 -15.26
CA CYS A 5 -13.74 6.44 -14.00
C CYS A 5 -13.36 7.92 -14.09
N GLU A 6 -13.79 8.71 -13.11
CA GLU A 6 -13.46 10.15 -13.05
C GLU A 6 -11.99 10.39 -12.67
N THR A 7 -11.39 9.47 -11.89
CA THR A 7 -9.97 9.51 -11.53
C THR A 7 -9.48 8.11 -11.17
N ILE A 8 -8.30 7.73 -11.64
CA ILE A 8 -7.61 6.47 -11.35
C ILE A 8 -6.38 6.78 -10.49
N VAL A 9 -6.40 6.31 -9.24
CA VAL A 9 -5.25 6.38 -8.32
C VAL A 9 -4.63 5.00 -8.19
N VAL A 10 -3.32 4.91 -8.40
CA VAL A 10 -2.54 3.67 -8.22
C VAL A 10 -1.51 3.86 -7.13
N ILE A 11 -1.45 2.90 -6.20
CA ILE A 11 -0.40 2.78 -5.18
C ILE A 11 0.45 1.57 -5.58
N ASP A 12 1.71 1.78 -5.92
CA ASP A 12 2.59 0.72 -6.42
C ASP A 12 4.06 1.04 -6.08
N ASN A 13 4.85 0.00 -5.88
CA ASN A 13 6.30 0.12 -5.70
C ASN A 13 7.07 -0.03 -7.04
N PHE A 14 6.40 -0.49 -8.10
CA PHE A 14 6.93 -0.58 -9.46
C PHE A 14 6.04 0.12 -10.50
N MET A 15 6.63 0.52 -11.63
CA MET A 15 5.86 1.05 -12.76
C MET A 15 5.24 -0.10 -13.58
N THR A 16 4.20 -0.73 -13.02
CA THR A 16 3.43 -1.80 -13.66
C THR A 16 2.65 -1.30 -14.88
N SER A 17 2.17 -2.22 -15.74
CA SER A 17 1.34 -1.83 -16.88
C SER A 17 0.07 -1.09 -16.45
N SER A 18 -0.51 -1.46 -15.31
CA SER A 18 -1.65 -0.74 -14.69
C SER A 18 -1.26 0.66 -14.22
N ALA A 19 -0.10 0.83 -13.57
CA ALA A 19 0.37 2.13 -13.08
C ALA A 19 0.55 3.16 -14.21
N LYS A 20 0.86 2.73 -15.44
CA LYS A 20 1.00 3.62 -16.60
C LYS A 20 -0.31 4.27 -17.05
N TYR A 21 -1.45 3.73 -16.65
CA TYR A 21 -2.77 4.28 -16.96
C TYR A 21 -3.35 5.12 -15.81
N ALA A 22 -2.59 5.36 -14.74
CA ALA A 22 -3.06 6.11 -13.59
C ALA A 22 -3.00 7.63 -13.83
N ASP A 23 -3.99 8.36 -13.31
CA ASP A 23 -3.94 9.82 -13.23
C ASP A 23 -3.02 10.27 -12.09
N LEU A 24 -3.01 9.51 -10.98
CA LEU A 24 -2.14 9.72 -9.83
C LEU A 24 -1.44 8.42 -9.44
N LEU A 25 -0.11 8.49 -9.36
CA LEU A 25 0.73 7.39 -8.88
C LEU A 25 1.34 7.75 -7.53
N LEU A 26 1.09 6.92 -6.52
CA LEU A 26 1.62 7.08 -5.16
C LEU A 26 2.63 5.96 -4.87
N PRO A 27 3.89 6.30 -4.52
CA PRO A 27 4.94 5.30 -4.35
C PRO A 27 4.86 4.59 -2.99
N ASP A 28 4.66 3.28 -3.01
CA ASP A 28 4.63 2.43 -1.80
C ASP A 28 6.03 1.93 -1.40
N LEU A 29 6.13 1.40 -0.19
CA LEU A 29 7.31 0.66 0.28
C LEU A 29 7.40 -0.72 -0.37
N MET A 30 8.64 -1.18 -0.60
CA MET A 30 8.87 -2.59 -0.89
C MET A 30 8.75 -3.40 0.40
N THR A 31 8.44 -4.71 0.28
CA THR A 31 8.34 -5.64 1.43
C THR A 31 9.57 -5.60 2.35
N VAL A 32 10.77 -5.38 1.80
CA VAL A 32 12.03 -5.29 2.57
C VAL A 32 12.23 -3.96 3.29
N GLU A 33 11.34 -2.98 3.07
CA GLU A 33 11.38 -1.63 3.65
C GLU A 33 10.34 -1.44 4.76
N GLN A 34 9.52 -2.45 5.08
CA GLN A 34 8.44 -2.36 6.07
C GLN A 34 8.31 -3.62 6.94
N GLU A 35 7.66 -3.45 8.09
CA GLU A 35 7.20 -4.57 8.92
C GLU A 35 5.96 -5.20 8.27
N ASP A 36 5.91 -6.52 8.22
CA ASP A 36 4.79 -7.24 7.62
C ASP A 36 4.56 -8.60 8.29
N ILE A 37 3.33 -9.08 8.20
CA ILE A 37 2.91 -10.41 8.64
C ILE A 37 2.50 -11.17 7.38
N ILE A 38 3.33 -12.11 6.97
CA ILE A 38 3.09 -12.88 5.75
C ILE A 38 2.52 -14.25 6.16
N PRO A 39 1.21 -14.48 5.97
CA PRO A 39 0.64 -15.82 6.12
C PRO A 39 1.13 -16.72 5.00
N ASN A 40 1.37 -17.99 5.31
CA ASN A 40 1.56 -18.97 4.27
C ASN A 40 0.23 -19.20 3.52
N ASP A 41 0.19 -18.82 2.25
CA ASP A 41 -1.01 -18.86 1.39
C ASP A 41 -1.46 -20.31 1.05
N TYR A 42 -0.55 -21.30 1.11
CA TYR A 42 -0.85 -22.71 0.86
C TYR A 42 0.09 -23.67 1.63
N ALA A 43 -0.26 -23.98 2.88
CA ALA A 43 0.63 -24.67 3.82
C ALA A 43 0.25 -26.12 4.13
N GLY A 44 -0.74 -26.70 3.43
CA GLY A 44 -1.32 -27.99 3.81
C GLY A 44 -1.68 -28.03 5.30
N ASN A 45 -1.12 -28.99 6.05
CA ASN A 45 -1.32 -29.13 7.50
C ASN A 45 -0.31 -28.36 8.38
N MET A 46 0.61 -27.57 7.79
CA MET A 46 1.65 -26.83 8.52
C MET A 46 1.52 -25.32 8.28
N GLY A 47 0.44 -24.72 8.76
CA GLY A 47 0.29 -23.26 8.77
C GLY A 47 1.40 -22.58 9.57
N TYR A 48 2.07 -21.60 8.97
CA TYR A 48 3.03 -20.73 9.63
C TYR A 48 2.84 -19.27 9.21
N LEU A 49 3.31 -18.37 10.05
CA LEU A 49 3.33 -16.92 9.83
C LEU A 49 4.78 -16.46 9.87
N ILE A 50 5.17 -15.63 8.92
CA ILE A 50 6.48 -14.96 8.95
C ILE A 50 6.26 -13.52 9.38
N PHE A 51 6.91 -13.14 10.47
CA PHE A 51 7.05 -11.75 10.88
C PHE A 51 8.35 -11.21 10.32
N ILE A 52 8.28 -10.19 9.48
CA ILE A 52 9.46 -9.53 8.92
C ILE A 52 9.67 -8.16 9.55
N GLN A 53 10.94 -7.80 9.70
CA GLN A 53 11.37 -6.44 10.03
C GLN A 53 12.02 -5.82 8.79
N PRO A 54 11.97 -4.47 8.65
CA PRO A 54 12.59 -3.78 7.53
C PRO A 54 14.10 -4.06 7.49
N ALA A 55 14.56 -4.65 6.39
CA ALA A 55 15.98 -4.90 6.15
C ALA A 55 16.71 -3.62 5.68
N THR A 56 15.98 -2.68 5.08
CA THR A 56 16.49 -1.36 4.68
C THR A 56 15.48 -0.27 5.01
N SER A 57 15.93 0.97 5.15
CA SER A 57 15.03 2.12 5.31
C SER A 57 14.25 2.43 4.02
N ALA A 58 13.10 3.08 4.16
CA ALA A 58 12.36 3.66 3.03
C ALA A 58 13.28 4.53 2.15
N LYS A 59 13.21 4.33 0.84
CA LYS A 59 14.00 5.10 -0.14
C LYS A 59 13.14 6.19 -0.78
N PHE A 60 13.78 7.31 -1.11
CA PHE A 60 13.13 8.44 -1.78
C PHE A 60 11.91 8.95 -0.99
N GLU A 61 10.79 9.21 -1.66
CA GLU A 61 9.55 9.72 -1.07
C GLU A 61 8.52 8.63 -0.74
N ARG A 62 8.90 7.35 -0.82
CA ARG A 62 7.99 6.22 -0.57
C ARG A 62 7.39 6.28 0.83
N LYS A 63 6.12 5.91 0.93
CA LYS A 63 5.38 5.83 2.20
C LYS A 63 4.58 4.53 2.25
N PRO A 64 4.47 3.89 3.42
CA PRO A 64 3.67 2.66 3.53
C PRO A 64 2.20 2.97 3.25
N ILE A 65 1.50 2.00 2.68
CA ILE A 65 0.07 2.11 2.35
C ILE A 65 -0.79 2.62 3.53
N TYR A 66 -0.54 2.17 4.76
CA TYR A 66 -1.28 2.65 5.94
C TYR A 66 -1.07 4.14 6.20
N TRP A 67 0.13 4.66 5.98
CA TRP A 67 0.40 6.10 6.11
C TRP A 67 -0.33 6.89 5.02
N ILE A 68 -0.30 6.39 3.77
CA ILE A 68 -0.98 7.02 2.64
C ILE A 68 -2.49 7.11 2.92
N LEU A 69 -3.11 5.99 3.31
CA LEU A 69 -4.54 5.94 3.58
C LEU A 69 -4.93 6.74 4.83
N SER A 70 -4.09 6.79 5.85
CA SER A 70 -4.31 7.65 7.03
C SER A 70 -4.31 9.13 6.65
N GLU A 71 -3.39 9.57 5.78
CA GLU A 71 -3.32 10.95 5.31
C GLU A 71 -4.50 11.32 4.39
N VAL A 72 -5.00 10.37 3.61
CA VAL A 72 -6.25 10.52 2.85
C VAL A 72 -7.43 10.66 3.81
N ALA A 73 -7.58 9.75 4.78
CA ALA A 73 -8.66 9.78 5.77
C ALA A 73 -8.69 11.12 6.53
N LYS A 74 -7.53 11.62 6.94
CA LYS A 74 -7.39 12.94 7.58
C LYS A 74 -7.89 14.09 6.72
N ARG A 75 -7.70 14.04 5.40
CA ARG A 75 -8.18 15.07 4.46
C ARG A 75 -9.68 14.94 4.17
N LEU A 76 -10.26 13.76 4.34
CA LEU A 76 -11.70 13.53 4.19
C LEU A 76 -12.51 14.02 5.40
N GLY A 77 -11.92 14.01 6.60
CA GLY A 77 -12.53 14.56 7.81
C GLY A 77 -12.05 13.89 9.09
N ASP A 78 -12.19 14.59 10.22
CA ASP A 78 -11.77 14.07 11.53
C ASP A 78 -12.57 12.82 11.94
N ASP A 79 -13.85 12.74 11.56
CA ASP A 79 -14.72 11.60 11.83
C ASP A 79 -14.31 10.35 11.02
N VAL A 80 -13.88 10.54 9.77
CA VAL A 80 -13.35 9.48 8.91
C VAL A 80 -12.00 9.00 9.46
N HIS A 81 -11.12 9.93 9.81
CA HIS A 81 -9.81 9.63 10.38
C HIS A 81 -9.91 8.86 11.71
N GLN A 82 -10.82 9.24 12.60
CA GLN A 82 -11.03 8.54 13.87
C GLN A 82 -11.54 7.10 13.71
N ARG A 83 -12.24 6.78 12.63
CA ARG A 83 -12.72 5.42 12.34
C ARG A 83 -11.70 4.55 11.63
N PHE A 84 -10.68 5.17 11.03
CA PHE A 84 -9.61 4.47 10.33
C PHE A 84 -8.56 3.89 11.30
N TYR A 85 -8.39 4.53 12.46
CA TYR A 85 -7.61 4.04 13.61
C TYR A 85 -8.46 3.17 14.53
#